data_AF-A0A0C3B353-F1
#
_entry.id   AF-A0A0C3B353-F1
#
_cell.length_a   1.000
_cell.length_b   1.000
_cell.length_c   1.000
_cell.angle_alpha   90.00
_cell.angle_beta   90.00
_cell.angle_gamma   90.00
#
_symmetry.space_group_name_H-M   'P 1'
#
loop_
_entity.id
_entity.type
_entity.pdbx_description
1 polymer ?
#
loop_
_entity_poly.entity_id
_entity_poly.type
_entity_poly.pdbx_seq_one_letter_code
_entity_poly.pdbx_strand_id
1 'polypeptide(L)'
;MTILPTVVIEQSAFPRKEPKTQGRPAHHCNDTQSLFVNPWESFGGYITPGNRNAKDWWDIFKEWKNSPTPPKEDYVKVAKPDWAATSDRDTWAQDIKATWLGHACFLVELPAPRD
;
A
#
# COMPACT_ATOMS: atom_id res chain seq x y z
N MET A 1 38.82 -5.66 -10.76
CA MET A 1 37.65 -6.15 -11.51
C MET A 1 36.54 -6.39 -10.51
N THR A 2 35.59 -5.47 -10.42
CA THR A 2 34.50 -5.54 -9.44
C THR A 2 33.30 -6.19 -10.11
N ILE A 3 32.87 -7.35 -9.62
CA ILE A 3 31.77 -8.12 -10.19
C ILE A 3 30.48 -7.54 -9.58
N LEU A 4 29.65 -6.88 -10.39
CA LEU A 4 28.34 -6.43 -9.95
C LEU A 4 27.41 -7.64 -9.82
N PRO A 5 26.75 -7.86 -8.66
CA PRO A 5 25.79 -8.95 -8.54
C PRO A 5 24.60 -8.68 -9.46
N THR A 6 24.42 -9.53 -10.45
CA THR A 6 23.21 -9.53 -11.29
C THR A 6 22.13 -10.32 -10.56
N VAL A 7 21.06 -9.64 -10.13
CA VAL A 7 19.86 -10.30 -9.59
C VAL A 7 18.94 -10.64 -10.76
N VAL A 8 18.77 -11.92 -11.03
CA VAL A 8 17.80 -12.42 -12.01
C VAL A 8 16.45 -12.56 -11.31
N ILE A 9 15.46 -11.78 -11.73
CA ILE A 9 14.08 -11.91 -11.26
C ILE A 9 13.33 -12.77 -12.27
N GLU A 10 13.05 -14.01 -11.92
CA GLU A 10 12.23 -14.92 -12.73
C GLU A 10 10.79 -14.91 -12.21
N GLN A 11 9.86 -14.46 -13.06
CA GLN A 11 8.45 -14.45 -12.72
C GLN A 11 7.89 -15.87 -12.87
N SER A 12 7.32 -16.41 -11.79
CA SER A 12 6.69 -17.74 -11.82
C SER A 12 5.65 -17.83 -12.93
N ALA A 13 5.80 -18.80 -13.83
CA ALA A 13 4.83 -19.10 -14.89
C ALA A 13 3.48 -19.62 -14.35
N PHE A 14 3.43 -19.98 -13.07
CA PHE A 14 2.22 -20.49 -12.43
C PHE A 14 1.79 -19.63 -11.26
N PRO A 15 0.48 -19.38 -11.09
CA PRO A 15 0.00 -18.78 -9.85
C PRO A 15 0.37 -19.70 -8.69
N ARG A 16 0.91 -19.13 -7.61
CA ARG A 16 1.17 -19.87 -6.38
C ARG A 16 -0.16 -20.48 -5.89
N LYS A 17 -0.25 -21.81 -5.86
CA LYS A 17 -1.36 -22.49 -5.19
C LYS A 17 -1.04 -22.54 -3.70
N GLU A 18 -1.68 -21.67 -2.93
CA GLU A 18 -1.64 -21.76 -1.47
C GLU A 18 -2.29 -23.09 -1.02
N PRO A 19 -1.73 -23.80 -0.03
CA PRO A 19 -2.36 -24.98 0.52
C PRO A 19 -3.72 -24.61 1.09
N LYS A 20 -4.77 -25.35 0.71
CA LYS A 20 -6.09 -25.18 1.29
C LYS A 20 -6.03 -25.62 2.74
N THR A 21 -6.31 -24.71 3.67
CA THR A 21 -6.48 -25.02 5.09
C THR A 21 -7.59 -26.06 5.25
N GLN A 22 -7.32 -27.11 6.03
CA GLN A 22 -8.35 -28.11 6.38
C GLN A 22 -9.30 -27.48 7.41
N GLY A 23 -10.60 -27.49 7.12
CA GLY A 23 -11.63 -26.95 8.01
C GLY A 23 -12.14 -25.55 7.63
N ARG A 24 -12.95 -24.96 8.53
CA ARG A 24 -13.53 -23.62 8.33
C ARG A 24 -12.43 -22.56 8.42
N PRO A 25 -12.26 -21.68 7.40
CA PRO A 25 -11.31 -20.57 7.48
C PRO A 25 -11.58 -19.66 8.68
N ALA A 26 -10.52 -19.13 9.28
CA ALA A 26 -10.61 -18.25 10.45
C ALA A 26 -11.48 -16.99 10.23
N HIS A 27 -11.68 -16.59 8.97
CA HIS A 27 -12.49 -15.43 8.61
C HIS A 27 -13.98 -15.72 8.41
N HIS A 28 -14.43 -16.97 8.55
CA HIS A 28 -15.86 -17.32 8.54
C HIS A 28 -16.37 -17.43 9.98
N CYS A 29 -17.35 -16.64 10.42
CA CYS A 29 -17.90 -16.76 11.77
C CYS A 29 -18.87 -17.93 11.94
N ASN A 30 -19.33 -18.51 10.84
CA ASN A 30 -20.26 -19.64 10.83
C ASN A 30 -19.93 -20.61 9.69
N ASP A 31 -20.44 -21.84 9.80
CA ASP A 31 -20.18 -22.89 8.82
C ASP A 31 -20.91 -22.65 7.48
N THR A 32 -21.97 -21.82 7.50
CA THR A 32 -22.70 -21.38 6.31
C THR A 32 -21.96 -20.31 5.51
N GLN A 33 -20.81 -19.82 5.98
CA GLN A 33 -19.97 -18.82 5.31
C GLN A 33 -20.69 -17.51 5.01
N SER A 34 -21.74 -17.19 5.77
CA SER A 34 -22.56 -15.98 5.58
C SER A 34 -22.11 -14.81 6.46
N LEU A 35 -21.14 -15.04 7.35
CA LEU A 35 -20.61 -14.04 8.26
C LEU A 35 -19.07 -14.00 8.18
N PHE A 36 -18.53 -12.80 7.98
CA PHE A 36 -17.09 -12.54 7.92
C PHE A 36 -16.57 -11.93 9.22
N VAL A 37 -15.43 -12.42 9.70
CA VAL A 37 -14.62 -11.77 10.74
C VAL A 37 -13.21 -11.58 10.21
N ASN A 38 -12.61 -10.43 10.50
CA ASN A 38 -11.20 -10.24 10.21
C ASN A 38 -10.36 -11.11 11.17
N PRO A 39 -9.53 -12.03 10.66
CA PRO A 39 -8.82 -13.01 11.50
C PRO A 39 -7.57 -12.43 12.19
N TRP A 40 -7.16 -11.20 11.88
CA TRP A 40 -5.96 -10.60 12.47
C TRP A 40 -6.27 -9.97 13.82
N GLU A 41 -5.50 -10.36 14.85
CA GLU A 41 -5.64 -9.83 16.22
C GLU A 41 -5.52 -8.30 16.28
N SER A 42 -4.77 -7.71 15.36
CA SER A 42 -4.62 -6.24 15.22
C SER A 42 -5.89 -5.51 14.78
N PHE A 43 -6.92 -6.21 14.29
CA PHE A 43 -8.17 -5.60 13.84
C PHE A 43 -9.11 -5.18 14.99
N GLY A 44 -8.99 -5.80 16.17
CA GLY A 44 -10.03 -5.80 17.20
C GLY A 44 -10.30 -4.48 17.94
N GLY A 45 -9.47 -3.44 17.77
CA GLY A 45 -9.58 -2.21 18.57
C GLY A 45 -10.48 -1.10 18.00
N TYR A 46 -10.52 -0.95 16.67
CA TYR A 46 -10.98 0.31 16.04
C TYR A 46 -12.16 0.16 15.07
N ILE A 47 -12.46 -1.04 14.59
CA ILE A 47 -13.46 -1.27 13.52
C ILE A 47 -14.39 -2.44 13.89
N THR A 48 -14.69 -2.61 15.17
CA THR A 48 -15.77 -3.51 15.58
C THR A 48 -17.11 -2.89 15.17
N PRO A 49 -17.91 -3.53 14.31
CA PRO A 49 -19.28 -3.09 14.06
C PRO A 49 -20.04 -3.11 15.40
N GLY A 50 -20.30 -1.93 15.95
CA GLY A 50 -20.84 -1.75 17.31
C GLY A 50 -20.08 -0.73 18.16
N ASN A 51 -18.80 -0.44 17.86
CA ASN A 51 -18.03 0.60 18.56
C ASN A 51 -18.16 2.01 17.94
N ARG A 52 -18.67 2.11 16.71
CA ARG A 52 -19.04 3.40 16.13
C ARG A 52 -20.42 3.79 16.62
N ASN A 53 -20.46 4.80 17.47
CA ASN A 53 -21.72 5.32 17.97
C ASN A 53 -22.41 6.17 16.88
N ALA A 54 -23.70 6.48 17.06
CA ALA A 54 -24.47 7.25 16.08
C ALA A 54 -23.83 8.61 15.74
N LYS A 55 -23.02 9.15 16.66
CA LYS A 55 -22.26 10.38 16.48
C LYS A 55 -21.17 10.22 15.40
N ASP A 56 -20.40 9.14 15.41
CA ASP A 56 -19.36 8.91 14.40
C ASP A 56 -19.96 8.81 12.98
N TRP A 57 -21.12 8.15 12.86
CA TRP A 57 -21.85 8.10 11.59
C TRP A 57 -22.35 9.47 11.16
N TRP A 58 -22.92 10.23 12.10
CA TRP A 58 -23.38 11.58 11.83
C TRP A 58 -22.25 12.50 11.37
N ASP A 59 -21.07 12.40 11.99
CA ASP A 59 -19.90 13.19 11.64
C ASP A 59 -19.40 12.85 10.23
N ILE A 60 -19.29 11.56 9.86
CA ILE A 60 -18.93 11.13 8.49
C ILE A 60 -19.94 11.65 7.46
N PHE A 61 -21.24 11.52 7.72
CA PHE A 61 -22.28 11.99 6.80
C PHE A 61 -22.26 13.52 6.65
N LYS A 62 -21.99 14.25 7.74
CA LYS A 62 -21.87 15.71 7.72
C LYS A 62 -20.62 16.14 6.96
N GLU A 63 -19.49 15.48 7.15
CA GLU A 63 -18.23 15.79 6.48
C GLU A 63 -18.34 15.54 4.98
N TRP A 64 -18.91 14.40 4.56
CA TRP A 64 -19.13 14.10 3.14
C TRP A 64 -19.98 15.17 2.41
N LYS A 65 -21.00 15.72 3.07
CA LYS A 65 -21.84 16.79 2.49
C LYS A 65 -21.15 18.15 2.44
N ASN A 66 -20.23 18.42 3.38
CA ASN A 66 -19.61 19.73 3.54
C ASN A 66 -18.20 19.84 2.94
N SER A 67 -17.66 18.73 2.44
CA SER A 67 -16.37 18.67 1.76
C SER A 67 -16.57 18.42 0.27
N PRO A 68 -17.01 19.44 -0.52
CA PRO A 68 -17.12 19.29 -1.95
C PRO A 68 -15.76 18.97 -2.55
N THR A 69 -15.75 18.16 -3.61
CA THR A 69 -14.53 17.91 -4.37
C THR A 69 -13.96 19.24 -4.84
N PRO A 70 -12.65 19.51 -4.61
CA PRO A 70 -12.05 20.74 -5.09
C PRO A 70 -12.15 20.84 -6.62
N PRO A 71 -12.03 22.05 -7.20
CA PRO A 71 -11.98 22.20 -8.64
C PRO A 71 -10.75 21.46 -9.22
N LYS A 72 -10.82 21.04 -10.49
CA LYS A 72 -9.81 20.14 -11.10
C LYS A 72 -8.42 20.77 -11.15
N GLU A 73 -8.35 22.09 -11.16
CA GLU A 73 -7.13 22.89 -11.18
C GLU A 73 -6.32 22.73 -9.88
N ASP A 74 -7.01 22.42 -8.79
CA ASP A 74 -6.43 22.17 -7.46
C ASP A 74 -6.09 20.68 -7.24
N TYR A 75 -6.30 19.82 -8.24
CA TYR A 75 -5.93 18.42 -8.13
C TYR A 75 -4.41 18.27 -8.09
N VAL A 76 -3.98 17.23 -7.37
CA VAL A 76 -2.57 16.81 -7.38
C VAL A 76 -2.17 16.52 -8.82
N LYS A 77 -1.16 17.25 -9.32
CA LYS A 77 -0.68 17.12 -10.69
C LYS A 77 0.06 15.80 -10.85
N VAL A 78 -0.27 15.08 -11.92
CA VAL A 78 0.50 13.89 -12.31
C VAL A 78 1.76 14.36 -13.02
N ALA A 79 2.92 14.13 -12.41
CA ALA A 79 4.21 14.42 -13.00
C ALA A 79 4.76 13.17 -13.71
N LYS A 80 5.41 13.37 -14.86
CA LYS A 80 6.26 12.33 -15.45
C LYS A 80 7.52 12.21 -14.60
N PRO A 81 7.86 11.02 -14.08
CA PRO A 81 9.08 10.87 -13.31
C PRO A 81 10.34 11.15 -14.15
N ASP A 82 11.35 11.72 -13.52
CA ASP A 82 12.61 12.17 -14.10
C ASP A 82 13.76 11.20 -13.79
N TRP A 83 13.46 9.89 -13.80
CA TRP A 83 14.40 8.83 -13.46
C TRP A 83 15.80 9.09 -14.07
N ALA A 84 16.84 9.05 -13.23
CA ALA A 84 18.22 9.24 -13.64
C ALA A 84 18.55 10.58 -14.36
N ALA A 85 17.72 11.62 -14.22
CA ALA A 85 17.98 12.93 -14.83
C ALA A 85 19.21 13.67 -14.26
N THR A 86 19.76 13.22 -13.12
CA THR A 86 20.96 13.78 -12.52
C THR A 86 22.19 12.97 -12.94
N SER A 87 23.04 13.56 -13.79
CA SER A 87 24.30 12.95 -14.25
C SER A 87 25.36 12.83 -13.15
N ASP A 88 25.17 13.49 -12.00
CA ASP A 88 26.20 13.66 -10.98
C ASP A 88 26.11 12.60 -9.86
N ARG A 89 26.45 11.35 -10.20
CA ARG A 89 26.34 10.18 -9.31
C ARG A 89 26.92 10.37 -7.92
N ASP A 90 27.98 11.17 -7.79
CA ASP A 90 28.72 11.29 -6.54
C ASP A 90 27.97 12.08 -5.45
N THR A 91 27.09 13.01 -5.85
CA THR A 91 26.25 13.76 -4.90
C THR A 91 24.89 13.09 -4.69
N TRP A 92 24.26 12.59 -5.76
CA TRP A 92 22.89 12.06 -5.67
C TRP A 92 22.79 10.63 -5.16
N ALA A 93 23.84 9.81 -5.29
CA ALA A 93 23.82 8.41 -4.85
C ALA A 93 23.91 8.25 -3.32
N GLN A 94 23.98 9.35 -2.58
CA GLN A 94 24.11 9.38 -1.12
C GLN A 94 22.77 9.61 -0.39
N ASP A 95 21.72 9.97 -1.12
CA ASP A 95 20.40 10.28 -0.54
C ASP A 95 19.39 9.14 -0.75
N ILE A 96 18.40 9.04 0.15
CA ILE A 96 17.21 8.21 -0.07
C ILE A 96 16.22 9.01 -0.91
N LYS A 97 15.75 8.41 -2.01
CA LYS A 97 14.73 8.99 -2.89
C LYS A 97 13.47 8.17 -2.86
N ALA A 98 12.33 8.83 -2.96
CA ALA A 98 11.03 8.18 -3.07
C ALA A 98 10.20 8.84 -4.16
N THR A 99 9.63 8.03 -5.04
CA THR A 99 8.66 8.46 -6.05
C THR A 99 7.32 7.81 -5.75
N TRP A 100 6.30 8.62 -5.49
CA TRP A 100 4.93 8.14 -5.33
C TRP A 100 4.31 7.85 -6.70
N LEU A 101 3.88 6.61 -6.89
CA LEU A 101 3.25 6.13 -8.12
C LEU A 101 1.72 6.09 -8.03
N GLY A 102 1.17 6.65 -6.95
CA GLY A 102 -0.26 6.66 -6.66
C GLY A 102 -0.68 5.58 -5.65
N HIS A 103 -1.77 5.86 -4.94
CA HIS A 103 -2.32 4.97 -3.91
C HIS A 103 -1.25 4.60 -2.87
N ALA A 104 -0.95 3.31 -2.68
CA ALA A 104 0.10 2.81 -1.78
C ALA A 104 1.40 2.39 -2.51
N CYS A 105 1.59 2.79 -3.77
CA CYS A 105 2.73 2.38 -4.59
C CYS A 105 3.84 3.44 -4.54
N PHE A 106 5.06 3.01 -4.21
CA PHE A 106 6.25 3.86 -4.17
C PHE A 106 7.43 3.13 -4.82
N LEU A 107 8.24 3.87 -5.58
CA LEU A 107 9.62 3.45 -5.88
C LEU A 107 10.54 4.13 -4.87
N VAL A 108 11.40 3.36 -4.20
CA VAL A 108 12.39 3.87 -3.26
C VAL A 108 13.77 3.53 -3.77
N GLU A 109 14.61 4.55 -3.95
CA GLU A 109 16.02 4.41 -4.27
C GLU A 109 16.83 4.65 -3.01
N LEU A 110 17.67 3.69 -2.63
CA LEU A 110 18.52 3.76 -1.44
C LEU A 110 19.95 4.13 -1.83
N PRO A 111 20.71 4.77 -0.93
CA PRO A 111 22.09 5.13 -1.21
C PRO A 111 22.96 3.90 -1.44
N ALA A 112 23.89 4.02 -2.39
CA ALA A 112 24.87 2.97 -2.65
C ALA A 112 26.04 3.08 -1.64
N PRO A 113 26.62 1.95 -1.19
CA PRO A 113 27.85 1.96 -0.41
C PRO A 113 28.96 2.72 -1.16
N ARG A 114 29.79 3.47 -0.42
CA ARG A 114 31.04 4.03 -0.96
C ARG A 114 32.07 2.91 -1.02
N ASP A 115 32.69 2.72 -2.17
CA ASP A 115 33.88 1.86 -2.33
C ASP A 115 35.08 2.43 -1.56
#